data_AF-A0AAW9QEY5-F1
#
_entry.id   AF-A0AAW9QEY5-F1
#
_cell.length_a   1.000
_cell.length_b   1.000
_cell.length_c   1.000
_cell.angle_alpha   90.00
_cell.angle_beta   90.00
_cell.angle_gamma   90.00
#
_symmetry.space_group_name_H-M   'P 1'
#
loop_
_entity.id
_entity.type
_entity.pdbx_description
1 polymer ?
#
loop_
_entity_poly.entity_id
_entity_poly.type
_entity_poly.pdbx_seq_one_letter_code
_entity_poly.pdbx_strand_id
1 'polypeptide(L)'
;MRVLTVAALAFGAMALQPVQAATFDLTLNAADGSRWYEHYSGVYAELGAQWGVITNENSDDYGRMADGFYLVGSGAKVGSGAVVFEGNVFNNIGTLTYNETTGAITGLTLDVDNFIAYDNAVLSGNGYTTTLSNVSGTVSLVNGQVSGISLTSGITFTYGTFAGPAAYDGTFSITDGAFSLAVDDTVASPFGTFRYQWDVTGNVANLAPVPEPSTYALMAAGLLGIGFMARRRNARG
;
A
#
# COMPACT_ATOMS: atom_id res chain seq x y z
N MET A 1 6.21 -40.52 66.27
CA MET A 1 5.39 -40.64 65.05
C MET A 1 5.44 -39.29 64.34
N ARG A 2 6.27 -39.13 63.30
CA ARG A 2 6.47 -37.84 62.61
C ARG A 2 5.60 -37.82 61.36
N VAL A 3 4.70 -36.86 61.27
CA VAL A 3 3.81 -36.64 60.11
C VAL A 3 4.60 -35.88 59.05
N LEU A 4 4.80 -36.50 57.88
CA LEU A 4 5.39 -35.83 56.71
C LEU A 4 4.28 -35.00 56.03
N THR A 5 4.44 -33.68 56.03
CA THR A 5 3.59 -32.78 55.23
C THR A 5 4.16 -32.71 53.81
N VAL A 6 3.44 -33.31 52.86
CA VAL A 6 3.78 -33.24 51.43
C VAL A 6 3.24 -31.92 50.88
N ALA A 7 4.14 -31.00 50.52
CA ALA A 7 3.80 -29.77 49.81
C ALA A 7 3.56 -30.11 48.33
N ALA A 8 2.29 -30.06 47.90
CA ALA A 8 1.93 -30.19 46.49
C ALA A 8 2.26 -28.88 45.75
N LEU A 9 3.29 -28.90 44.90
CA LEU A 9 3.56 -27.84 43.93
C LEU A 9 2.49 -27.88 42.84
N ALA A 10 1.56 -26.93 42.90
CA ALA A 10 0.60 -26.70 41.83
C ALA A 10 1.32 -26.03 40.65
N PHE A 11 1.64 -26.81 39.61
CA PHE A 11 2.01 -26.26 38.30
C PHE A 11 0.76 -25.66 37.66
N GLY A 12 0.60 -24.34 37.77
CA GLY A 12 -0.44 -23.62 37.06
C GLY A 12 -0.23 -23.73 35.56
N ALA A 13 -1.14 -24.40 34.86
CA ALA A 13 -1.16 -24.40 33.41
C ALA A 13 -1.38 -22.95 32.93
N MET A 14 -0.34 -22.35 32.34
CA MET A 14 -0.51 -21.10 31.61
C MET A 14 -1.36 -21.43 30.38
N ALA A 15 -2.63 -21.02 30.39
CA ALA A 15 -3.47 -21.09 29.21
C ALA A 15 -2.87 -20.15 28.16
N LEU A 16 -2.34 -20.71 27.07
CA LEU A 16 -1.97 -19.96 25.89
C LEU A 16 -3.24 -19.30 25.36
N GLN A 17 -3.36 -17.98 25.53
CA GLN A 17 -4.42 -17.25 24.84
C GLN A 17 -4.16 -17.36 23.34
N PRO A 18 -5.19 -17.67 22.53
CA PRO A 18 -5.03 -17.68 21.08
C PRO A 18 -4.57 -16.29 20.65
N VAL A 19 -3.51 -16.23 19.86
CA VAL A 19 -3.07 -14.99 19.22
C VAL A 19 -4.22 -14.51 18.34
N GLN A 20 -4.82 -13.37 18.71
CA GLN A 20 -5.88 -12.76 17.94
C GLN A 20 -5.27 -12.10 16.70
N ALA A 21 -5.55 -12.68 15.54
CA ALA A 21 -5.22 -12.08 14.26
C ALA A 21 -6.29 -11.04 13.90
N ALA A 22 -5.85 -9.82 13.59
CA ALA A 22 -6.67 -8.76 13.02
C ALA A 22 -6.37 -8.59 11.54
N THR A 23 -7.32 -7.97 10.84
CA THR A 23 -7.16 -7.55 9.45
C THR A 23 -7.27 -6.04 9.31
N PHE A 24 -6.65 -5.50 8.24
CA PHE A 24 -6.78 -4.11 7.84
C PHE A 24 -6.82 -4.06 6.31
N ASP A 25 -7.94 -3.59 5.76
CA ASP A 25 -8.08 -3.40 4.32
C ASP A 25 -7.23 -2.21 3.88
N LEU A 26 -6.46 -2.38 2.82
CA LEU A 26 -5.57 -1.35 2.30
C LEU A 26 -6.30 -0.51 1.25
N THR A 27 -6.33 0.80 1.47
CA THR A 27 -6.62 1.78 0.43
C THR A 27 -5.42 2.68 0.26
N LEU A 28 -4.94 2.80 -0.97
CA LEU A 28 -3.77 3.62 -1.31
C LEU A 28 -4.18 4.82 -2.15
N ASN A 29 -3.51 5.95 -1.94
CA ASN A 29 -3.59 7.14 -2.78
C ASN A 29 -2.25 7.31 -3.48
N ALA A 30 -2.16 6.89 -4.74
CA ALA A 30 -1.00 7.12 -5.58
C ALA A 30 -0.81 8.61 -5.84
N ALA A 31 0.44 9.07 -5.81
CA ALA A 31 0.82 10.44 -6.07
C ALA A 31 0.91 10.71 -7.57
N ASP A 32 0.54 11.94 -7.97
CA ASP A 32 0.83 12.45 -9.31
C ASP A 32 2.33 12.31 -9.60
N GLY A 33 2.67 11.96 -10.84
CA GLY A 33 4.04 11.64 -11.24
C GLY A 33 4.44 10.17 -11.08
N SER A 34 3.57 9.31 -10.52
CA SER A 34 3.74 7.86 -10.57
C SER A 34 3.71 7.36 -12.02
N ARG A 35 4.53 6.37 -12.36
CA ARG A 35 4.77 5.95 -13.74
C ARG A 35 4.71 4.46 -13.96
N TRP A 36 4.29 4.11 -15.17
CA TRP A 36 4.41 2.78 -15.74
C TRP A 36 5.15 2.87 -17.07
N TYR A 37 6.17 2.04 -17.26
CA TYR A 37 7.07 2.05 -18.40
C TYR A 37 6.96 0.76 -19.18
N GLU A 38 6.93 0.90 -20.50
CA GLU A 38 7.04 -0.19 -21.46
C GLU A 38 8.23 0.11 -22.37
N HIS A 39 9.37 -0.53 -22.07
CA HIS A 39 10.63 -0.16 -22.71
C HIS A 39 10.77 -0.69 -24.14
N TYR A 40 9.95 -1.66 -24.57
CA TYR A 40 10.06 -2.21 -25.91
C TYR A 40 9.52 -1.23 -26.98
N SER A 41 8.43 -0.49 -26.72
CA SER A 41 8.04 0.67 -27.55
C SER A 41 8.70 1.99 -27.09
N GLY A 42 9.40 1.96 -25.95
CA GLY A 42 10.14 3.12 -25.44
C GLY A 42 9.23 4.22 -24.89
N VAL A 43 8.07 3.85 -24.34
CA VAL A 43 7.07 4.78 -23.82
C VAL A 43 6.83 4.59 -22.32
N TYR A 44 6.30 5.62 -21.67
CA TYR A 44 5.75 5.54 -20.32
C TYR A 44 4.45 6.33 -20.22
N ALA A 45 3.57 5.90 -19.31
CA ALA A 45 2.41 6.64 -18.86
C ALA A 45 2.68 7.23 -17.47
N GLU A 46 2.09 8.39 -17.19
CA GLU A 46 2.27 9.11 -15.92
C GLU A 46 0.93 9.52 -15.31
N LEU A 47 0.70 9.12 -14.07
CA LEU A 47 -0.49 9.48 -13.31
C LEU A 47 -0.54 11.00 -13.09
N GLY A 48 -1.71 11.59 -13.34
CA GLY A 48 -1.91 13.05 -13.27
C GLY A 48 -1.56 13.79 -14.56
N ALA A 49 -0.88 13.14 -15.51
CA ALA A 49 -0.50 13.71 -16.81
C ALA A 49 -1.59 13.47 -17.88
N GLN A 50 -2.80 13.93 -17.59
CA GLN A 50 -4.00 13.65 -18.39
C GLN A 50 -3.90 14.20 -19.83
N TRP A 51 -4.33 13.41 -20.80
CA TRP A 51 -4.34 13.84 -22.21
C TRP A 51 -5.67 14.46 -22.64
N GLY A 52 -6.78 13.85 -22.23
CA GLY A 52 -8.12 14.19 -22.69
C GLY A 52 -9.04 12.98 -22.61
N VAL A 53 -10.34 13.22 -22.81
CA VAL A 53 -11.35 12.17 -22.77
C VAL A 53 -11.26 11.30 -24.03
N ILE A 54 -11.33 9.98 -23.87
CA ILE A 54 -11.38 9.02 -24.97
C ILE A 54 -12.72 9.18 -25.70
N THR A 55 -12.66 9.65 -26.94
CA THR A 55 -13.85 9.97 -27.75
C THR A 55 -14.26 8.83 -28.69
N ASN A 56 -13.55 7.71 -28.70
CA ASN A 56 -13.92 6.56 -29.51
C ASN A 56 -15.06 5.78 -28.83
N GLU A 57 -16.29 5.95 -29.32
CA GLU A 57 -17.50 5.31 -28.77
C GLU A 57 -17.51 3.78 -28.82
N ASN A 58 -16.65 3.17 -29.63
CA ASN A 58 -16.49 1.72 -29.71
C ASN A 58 -15.41 1.18 -28.75
N SER A 59 -14.79 2.04 -27.96
CA SER A 59 -13.79 1.66 -26.95
C SER A 59 -14.50 1.34 -25.64
N ASP A 60 -14.06 0.30 -24.93
CA ASP A 60 -14.53 0.03 -23.56
C ASP A 60 -14.19 1.20 -22.62
N ASP A 61 -13.15 1.96 -22.97
CA ASP A 61 -12.75 3.18 -22.27
C ASP A 61 -13.45 4.47 -22.73
N TYR A 62 -14.51 4.39 -23.54
CA TYR A 62 -15.19 5.59 -24.01
C TYR A 62 -15.65 6.50 -22.86
N GLY A 63 -15.33 7.80 -22.95
CA GLY A 63 -15.66 8.78 -21.91
C GLY A 63 -14.69 8.82 -20.72
N ARG A 64 -13.71 7.91 -20.65
CA ARG A 64 -12.66 7.91 -19.63
C ARG A 64 -11.53 8.85 -19.99
N MET A 65 -10.77 9.31 -19.00
CA MET A 65 -9.61 10.17 -19.23
C MET A 65 -8.42 9.31 -19.65
N ALA A 66 -7.89 9.52 -20.85
CA ALA A 66 -6.68 8.83 -21.30
C ALA A 66 -5.45 9.39 -20.58
N ASP A 67 -4.52 8.49 -20.29
CA ASP A 67 -3.19 8.88 -19.82
C ASP A 67 -2.35 9.43 -20.97
N GLY A 68 -1.47 10.37 -20.64
CA GLY A 68 -0.44 10.83 -21.57
C GLY A 68 0.66 9.78 -21.70
N PHE A 69 1.02 9.44 -22.93
CA PHE A 69 2.22 8.65 -23.22
C PHE A 69 3.39 9.54 -23.63
N TYR A 70 4.56 9.20 -23.12
CA TYR A 70 5.80 9.96 -23.24
C TYR A 70 6.97 9.04 -23.60
N LEU A 71 7.96 9.53 -24.34
CA LEU A 71 9.15 8.74 -24.66
C LEU A 71 10.11 8.67 -23.47
N VAL A 72 10.61 7.46 -23.16
CA VAL A 72 11.52 7.20 -22.03
C VAL A 72 12.84 7.98 -22.12
N GLY A 73 13.30 8.33 -23.32
CA GLY A 73 14.57 9.06 -23.51
C GLY A 73 14.47 10.59 -23.52
N SER A 74 13.35 11.14 -23.98
CA SER A 74 13.21 12.59 -24.20
C SER A 74 12.12 13.25 -23.35
N GLY A 75 11.24 12.45 -22.72
CA GLY A 75 10.01 12.96 -22.11
C GLY A 75 9.07 13.60 -23.13
N ALA A 76 9.34 13.44 -24.44
CA ALA A 76 8.47 14.01 -25.46
C ALA A 76 7.15 13.26 -25.46
N LYS A 77 6.07 14.03 -25.40
CA LYS A 77 4.71 13.56 -25.48
C LYS A 77 4.45 12.95 -26.86
N VAL A 78 4.04 11.69 -26.93
CA VAL A 78 3.86 10.94 -28.20
C VAL A 78 2.44 10.49 -28.48
N GLY A 79 1.54 10.55 -27.49
CA GLY A 79 0.14 10.27 -27.74
C GLY A 79 -0.66 9.98 -26.49
N SER A 80 -1.84 9.42 -26.72
CA SER A 80 -2.80 8.91 -25.76
C SER A 80 -3.59 7.80 -26.42
N GLY A 81 -4.31 7.00 -25.65
CA GLY A 81 -5.24 6.03 -26.24
C GLY A 81 -5.60 4.88 -25.33
N ALA A 82 -5.07 4.86 -24.10
CA ALA A 82 -5.33 3.85 -23.10
C ALA A 82 -5.45 4.51 -21.73
N VAL A 83 -6.18 3.84 -20.84
CA VAL A 83 -6.19 4.14 -19.42
C VAL A 83 -5.25 3.19 -18.72
N VAL A 84 -4.00 3.62 -18.55
CA VAL A 84 -2.99 2.88 -17.80
C VAL A 84 -3.26 2.99 -16.30
N PHE A 85 -3.67 4.15 -15.81
CA PHE A 85 -4.07 4.33 -14.41
C PHE A 85 -5.57 4.54 -14.30
N GLU A 86 -6.26 3.64 -13.58
CA GLU A 86 -7.71 3.70 -13.33
C GLU A 86 -8.13 4.88 -12.42
N GLY A 87 -7.15 5.63 -11.92
CA GLY A 87 -7.30 6.76 -11.01
C GLY A 87 -6.12 6.82 -10.05
N ASN A 88 -6.14 7.79 -9.13
CA ASN A 88 -5.13 7.91 -8.09
C ASN A 88 -5.51 7.21 -6.78
N VAL A 89 -6.74 6.71 -6.64
CA VAL A 89 -7.21 6.00 -5.44
C VAL A 89 -7.36 4.52 -5.74
N PHE A 90 -6.53 3.69 -5.10
CA PHE A 90 -6.59 2.25 -5.18
C PHE A 90 -7.41 1.70 -4.01
N ASN A 91 -8.72 1.70 -4.17
CA ASN A 91 -9.66 1.30 -3.13
C ASN A 91 -9.61 -0.21 -2.91
N ASN A 92 -9.44 -0.63 -1.65
CA ASN A 92 -9.43 -2.05 -1.29
C ASN A 92 -8.47 -2.88 -2.14
N ILE A 93 -7.26 -2.35 -2.37
CA ILE A 93 -6.23 -3.00 -3.18
C ILE A 93 -5.74 -4.32 -2.57
N GLY A 94 -6.03 -4.55 -1.29
CA GLY A 94 -5.67 -5.79 -0.60
C GLY A 94 -5.92 -5.72 0.89
N THR A 95 -5.41 -6.70 1.63
CA THR A 95 -5.64 -6.83 3.08
C THR A 95 -4.34 -7.19 3.79
N LEU A 96 -4.05 -6.50 4.89
CA LEU A 96 -3.04 -6.90 5.87
C LEU A 96 -3.65 -7.80 6.92
N THR A 97 -2.91 -8.82 7.32
CA THR A 97 -3.19 -9.58 8.55
C THR A 97 -2.07 -9.34 9.54
N TYR A 98 -2.40 -9.06 10.80
CA TYR A 98 -1.42 -8.77 11.85
C TYR A 98 -1.84 -9.28 13.22
N ASN A 99 -0.86 -9.41 14.12
CA ASN A 99 -1.09 -9.75 15.52
C ASN A 99 -1.43 -8.47 16.30
N GLU A 100 -2.63 -8.37 16.88
CA GLU A 100 -3.06 -7.16 17.61
C GLU A 100 -2.20 -6.82 18.83
N THR A 101 -1.57 -7.82 19.45
CA THR A 101 -0.76 -7.63 20.66
C THR A 101 0.64 -7.11 20.33
N THR A 102 1.27 -7.65 19.28
CA THR A 102 2.65 -7.30 18.92
C THR A 102 2.74 -6.29 17.78
N GLY A 103 1.65 -6.08 17.05
CA GLY A 103 1.62 -5.34 15.79
C GLY A 103 2.31 -6.07 14.63
N ALA A 104 2.87 -7.27 14.82
CA ALA A 104 3.61 -7.96 13.77
C ALA A 104 2.69 -8.35 12.61
N ILE A 105 3.07 -7.97 11.39
CA ILE A 105 2.36 -8.36 10.16
C ILE A 105 2.65 -9.84 9.88
N THR A 106 1.59 -10.61 9.65
CA THR A 106 1.65 -12.06 9.40
C THR A 106 1.17 -12.43 8.01
N GLY A 107 0.56 -11.51 7.27
CA GLY A 107 0.13 -11.72 5.90
C GLY A 107 -0.17 -10.42 5.17
N LEU A 108 -0.08 -10.48 3.84
CA LEU A 108 -0.46 -9.41 2.91
C LEU A 108 -1.08 -10.07 1.69
N THR A 109 -2.21 -9.54 1.24
CA THR A 109 -2.74 -9.73 -0.12
C THR A 109 -2.70 -8.39 -0.84
N LEU A 110 -2.45 -8.41 -2.15
CA LEU A 110 -2.50 -7.25 -3.03
C LEU A 110 -2.99 -7.69 -4.41
N ASP A 111 -3.81 -6.86 -5.03
CA ASP A 111 -4.26 -6.98 -6.42
C ASP A 111 -4.08 -5.63 -7.13
N VAL A 112 -2.94 -5.48 -7.80
CA VAL A 112 -2.56 -4.23 -8.47
C VAL A 112 -3.12 -4.16 -9.90
N ASP A 113 -3.49 -5.31 -10.47
CA ASP A 113 -3.90 -5.48 -11.86
C ASP A 113 -5.05 -4.54 -12.24
N ASN A 114 -6.05 -4.46 -11.36
CA ASN A 114 -7.23 -3.62 -11.51
C ASN A 114 -6.97 -2.10 -11.41
N PHE A 115 -5.73 -1.66 -11.20
CA PHE A 115 -5.42 -0.23 -10.99
C PHE A 115 -4.38 0.31 -11.96
N ILE A 116 -3.45 -0.53 -12.41
CA ILE A 116 -2.32 -0.12 -13.24
C ILE A 116 -2.13 -1.12 -14.37
N ALA A 117 -2.21 -0.66 -15.62
CA ALA A 117 -1.82 -1.41 -16.82
C ALA A 117 -2.49 -2.79 -16.99
N TYR A 118 -3.78 -2.90 -16.61
CA TYR A 118 -4.60 -4.12 -16.71
C TYR A 118 -4.47 -4.79 -18.10
N ASP A 119 -4.92 -4.14 -19.17
CA ASP A 119 -4.94 -4.70 -20.53
C ASP A 119 -4.02 -3.95 -21.51
N ASN A 120 -3.25 -3.00 -21.01
CA ASN A 120 -2.46 -2.06 -21.82
C ASN A 120 -1.01 -2.48 -22.06
N ALA A 121 -0.66 -3.73 -21.73
CA ALA A 121 0.65 -4.29 -22.01
C ALA A 121 0.75 -4.85 -23.43
N VAL A 122 1.86 -4.59 -24.11
CA VAL A 122 2.14 -5.11 -25.47
C VAL A 122 2.12 -6.65 -25.51
N LEU A 123 2.45 -7.29 -24.38
CA LEU A 123 2.60 -8.73 -24.30
C LEU A 123 1.29 -9.52 -24.13
N SER A 124 0.18 -8.88 -23.73
CA SER A 124 -1.09 -9.58 -23.52
C SER A 124 -2.27 -8.64 -23.34
N GLY A 125 -3.44 -9.01 -23.88
CA GLY A 125 -4.71 -8.33 -23.56
C GLY A 125 -5.47 -8.92 -22.37
N ASN A 126 -4.81 -9.62 -21.44
CA ASN A 126 -5.47 -10.45 -20.42
C ASN A 126 -5.06 -10.15 -18.95
N GLY A 127 -4.66 -8.92 -18.59
CA GLY A 127 -4.24 -8.66 -17.21
C GLY A 127 -2.87 -9.25 -16.85
N TYR A 128 -2.47 -9.03 -15.60
CA TYR A 128 -1.39 -9.76 -14.93
C TYR A 128 -1.82 -10.22 -13.54
N THR A 129 -1.17 -11.27 -13.05
CA THR A 129 -1.38 -11.73 -11.66
C THR A 129 -0.34 -11.12 -10.73
N THR A 130 -0.76 -10.78 -9.51
CA THR A 130 0.13 -10.31 -8.44
C THR A 130 0.43 -11.43 -7.46
N THR A 131 1.71 -11.67 -7.19
CA THR A 131 2.14 -12.58 -6.13
C THR A 131 3.11 -11.88 -5.17
N LEU A 132 3.08 -12.29 -3.91
CA LEU A 132 3.83 -11.66 -2.83
C LEU A 132 4.76 -12.67 -2.16
N SER A 133 5.92 -12.21 -1.72
CA SER A 133 6.90 -13.04 -1.02
C SER A 133 7.58 -12.26 0.09
N ASN A 134 8.12 -12.96 1.08
CA ASN A 134 8.93 -12.37 2.15
C ASN A 134 8.25 -11.20 2.89
N VAL A 135 6.93 -11.28 3.07
CA VAL A 135 6.13 -10.26 3.76
C VAL A 135 6.63 -10.13 5.21
N SER A 136 7.07 -8.93 5.59
CA SER A 136 7.53 -8.65 6.95
C SER A 136 7.26 -7.20 7.31
N GLY A 137 6.96 -6.94 8.59
CA GLY A 137 6.68 -5.60 9.07
C GLY A 137 5.88 -5.55 10.36
N THR A 138 5.47 -4.35 10.73
CA THR A 138 4.66 -4.07 11.90
C THR A 138 3.61 -2.99 11.62
N VAL A 139 2.50 -3.04 12.35
CA VAL A 139 1.53 -1.95 12.46
C VAL A 139 1.64 -1.26 13.81
N SER A 140 1.37 0.04 13.85
CA SER A 140 1.21 0.82 15.08
C SER A 140 -0.28 1.03 15.37
N LEU A 141 -0.70 0.74 16.60
CA LEU A 141 -2.10 0.87 17.00
C LEU A 141 -2.31 2.06 17.94
N VAL A 142 -3.36 2.85 17.70
CA VAL A 142 -3.85 3.89 18.61
C VAL A 142 -5.31 3.58 18.90
N ASN A 143 -5.65 3.33 20.17
CA ASN A 143 -6.99 2.92 20.60
C ASN A 143 -7.54 1.70 19.82
N GLY A 144 -6.67 0.74 19.50
CA GLY A 144 -7.04 -0.47 18.74
C GLY A 144 -7.22 -0.26 17.23
N GLN A 145 -6.96 0.93 16.70
CA GLN A 145 -7.00 1.22 15.27
C GLN A 145 -5.59 1.36 14.68
N VAL A 146 -5.39 0.90 13.45
CA VAL A 146 -4.11 1.03 12.74
C VAL A 146 -3.85 2.50 12.42
N SER A 147 -2.75 3.03 12.95
CA SER A 147 -2.33 4.43 12.83
C SER A 147 -1.04 4.61 12.03
N GLY A 148 -0.31 3.53 11.81
CA GLY A 148 0.92 3.51 11.03
C GLY A 148 1.27 2.09 10.59
N ILE A 149 1.97 1.98 9.47
CA ILE A 149 2.40 0.70 8.88
C ILE A 149 3.87 0.85 8.47
N SER A 150 4.68 -0.13 8.85
CA SER A 150 6.03 -0.34 8.35
C SER A 150 6.11 -1.76 7.79
N LEU A 151 6.32 -1.91 6.49
CA LEU A 151 6.16 -3.17 5.77
C LEU A 151 7.13 -3.23 4.59
N THR A 152 7.66 -4.42 4.33
CA THR A 152 8.35 -4.74 3.08
C THR A 152 7.90 -6.11 2.59
N SER A 153 7.69 -6.23 1.28
CA SER A 153 7.36 -7.47 0.59
C SER A 153 8.10 -7.49 -0.75
N GLY A 154 8.57 -8.66 -1.15
CA GLY A 154 8.80 -8.93 -2.57
C GLY A 154 7.44 -8.98 -3.28
N ILE A 155 7.40 -8.51 -4.52
CA ILE A 155 6.22 -8.58 -5.37
C ILE A 155 6.64 -9.05 -6.77
N THR A 156 5.82 -9.89 -7.37
CA THR A 156 6.04 -10.39 -8.73
C THR A 156 4.77 -10.23 -9.53
N PHE A 157 4.86 -9.54 -10.66
CA PHE A 157 3.78 -9.44 -11.64
C PHE A 157 4.00 -10.47 -12.75
N THR A 158 2.98 -11.30 -13.03
CA THR A 158 3.07 -12.32 -14.07
C THR A 158 2.07 -12.07 -15.19
N TYR A 159 2.58 -11.73 -16.37
CA TYR A 159 1.79 -11.57 -17.60
C TYR A 159 1.69 -12.89 -18.37
N GLY A 160 0.52 -13.18 -18.93
CA GLY A 160 0.34 -14.29 -19.86
C GLY A 160 0.76 -13.91 -21.27
N THR A 161 1.96 -14.28 -21.72
CA THR A 161 2.43 -13.98 -23.09
C THR A 161 2.19 -15.14 -24.06
N PHE A 162 2.30 -14.90 -25.37
CA PHE A 162 2.25 -15.97 -26.39
C PHE A 162 3.36 -17.04 -26.20
N ALA A 163 4.44 -16.74 -25.48
CA ALA A 163 5.56 -17.64 -25.23
C ALA A 163 5.50 -18.29 -23.84
N GLY A 164 4.42 -18.06 -23.09
CA GLY A 164 4.26 -18.49 -21.71
C GLY A 164 4.24 -17.31 -20.73
N PRO A 165 4.08 -17.59 -19.43
CA PRO A 165 4.06 -16.55 -18.41
C PRO A 165 5.41 -15.84 -18.33
N ALA A 166 5.39 -14.52 -18.25
CA ALA A 166 6.55 -13.66 -18.01
C ALA A 166 6.41 -12.99 -16.64
N ALA A 167 7.35 -13.25 -15.75
CA ALA A 167 7.37 -12.71 -14.39
C ALA A 167 8.31 -11.51 -14.30
N TYR A 168 7.85 -10.45 -13.63
CA TYR A 168 8.61 -9.23 -13.37
C TYR A 168 8.69 -9.02 -11.87
N ASP A 169 9.90 -9.10 -11.32
CA ASP A 169 10.14 -9.01 -9.88
C ASP A 169 10.39 -7.58 -9.40
N GLY A 170 9.98 -7.31 -8.18
CA GLY A 170 10.26 -6.03 -7.51
C GLY A 170 9.91 -6.04 -6.04
N THR A 171 9.62 -4.84 -5.53
CA THR A 171 9.36 -4.60 -4.12
C THR A 171 8.13 -3.75 -3.91
N PHE A 172 7.37 -4.10 -2.88
CA PHE A 172 6.33 -3.27 -2.30
C PHE A 172 6.70 -2.94 -0.86
N SER A 173 6.64 -1.68 -0.49
CA SER A 173 6.94 -1.24 0.87
C SER A 173 5.99 -0.16 1.34
N ILE A 174 5.80 -0.09 2.66
CA ILE A 174 5.13 1.02 3.34
C ILE A 174 6.03 1.45 4.49
N THR A 175 6.34 2.74 4.60
CA THR A 175 7.09 3.31 5.73
C THR A 175 6.33 4.51 6.25
N ASP A 176 5.87 4.43 7.49
CA ASP A 176 5.09 5.49 8.16
C ASP A 176 3.87 5.95 7.35
N GLY A 177 3.22 5.00 6.67
CA GLY A 177 2.06 5.26 5.83
C GLY A 177 2.35 5.74 4.42
N ALA A 178 3.59 6.06 4.07
CA ALA A 178 3.99 6.29 2.67
C ALA A 178 4.30 4.94 2.00
N PHE A 179 3.70 4.66 0.84
CA PHE A 179 3.96 3.42 0.09
C PHE A 179 4.84 3.65 -1.13
N SER A 180 5.56 2.59 -1.52
CA SER A 180 6.33 2.52 -2.76
C SER A 180 6.14 1.15 -3.39
N LEU A 181 5.75 1.13 -4.67
CA LEU A 181 5.78 -0.01 -5.56
C LEU A 181 6.86 0.23 -6.59
N ALA A 182 7.92 -0.59 -6.53
CA ALA A 182 9.07 -0.50 -7.41
C ALA A 182 9.32 -1.86 -8.04
N VAL A 183 8.91 -2.01 -9.30
CA VAL A 183 9.18 -3.19 -10.14
C VAL A 183 9.95 -2.69 -11.35
N ASP A 184 11.09 -3.29 -11.66
CA ASP A 184 11.91 -2.96 -12.82
C ASP A 184 12.71 -4.20 -13.21
N ASP A 185 12.18 -4.93 -14.19
CA ASP A 185 12.73 -6.24 -14.54
C ASP A 185 12.64 -6.51 -16.04
N THR A 186 13.46 -7.42 -16.50
CA THR A 186 13.68 -7.73 -17.90
C THR A 186 13.53 -9.22 -18.17
N VAL A 187 12.57 -9.57 -19.02
CA VAL A 187 12.29 -10.96 -19.41
C VAL A 187 12.69 -11.19 -20.86
N ALA A 188 13.48 -12.23 -21.10
CA ALA A 188 13.78 -12.70 -22.44
C ALA A 188 12.63 -13.58 -22.97
N SER A 189 12.25 -13.37 -24.23
CA SER A 189 11.29 -14.21 -24.96
C SER A 189 11.80 -14.51 -26.38
N PRO A 190 11.16 -15.44 -27.11
CA PRO A 190 11.52 -15.72 -28.50
C PRO A 190 11.39 -14.52 -29.46
N PHE A 191 10.75 -13.43 -29.04
CA PHE A 191 10.45 -12.26 -29.87
C PHE A 191 11.27 -11.03 -29.45
N GLY A 192 12.15 -11.20 -28.47
CA GLY A 192 13.00 -10.12 -27.97
C GLY A 192 13.06 -10.10 -26.46
N THR A 193 13.64 -9.02 -25.96
CA THR A 193 13.76 -8.75 -24.53
C THR A 193 12.75 -7.68 -24.16
N PHE A 194 11.92 -7.96 -23.17
CA PHE A 194 10.88 -7.07 -22.69
C PHE A 194 11.24 -6.59 -21.31
N ARG A 195 11.24 -5.27 -21.11
CA ARG A 195 11.45 -4.65 -19.80
C ARG A 195 10.24 -3.80 -19.48
N TYR A 196 9.65 -4.04 -18.31
CA TYR A 196 8.60 -3.20 -17.76
C TYR A 196 9.06 -2.64 -16.43
N GLN A 197 8.58 -1.44 -16.12
CA GLN A 197 8.84 -0.79 -14.85
C GLN A 197 7.57 -0.15 -14.29
N TRP A 198 7.31 -0.39 -13.01
CA TRP A 198 6.32 0.30 -12.19
C TRP A 198 7.08 1.11 -11.16
N ASP A 199 6.86 2.41 -11.17
CA ASP A 199 7.43 3.36 -10.21
C ASP A 199 6.28 4.18 -9.64
N VAL A 200 5.64 3.64 -8.61
CA VAL A 200 4.42 4.19 -8.03
C VAL A 200 4.64 4.47 -6.56
N THR A 201 4.39 5.70 -6.15
CA THR A 201 4.52 6.14 -4.77
C THR A 201 3.24 6.81 -4.31
N GLY A 202 3.05 6.90 -3.00
CA GLY A 202 1.87 7.57 -2.45
C GLY A 202 1.70 7.32 -0.97
N ASN A 203 0.46 7.36 -0.49
CA ASN A 203 0.15 7.18 0.94
C ASN A 203 -1.00 6.20 1.16
N VAL A 204 -1.03 5.56 2.33
CA VAL A 204 -2.18 4.77 2.81
C VAL A 204 -3.26 5.73 3.29
N ALA A 205 -4.46 5.62 2.74
CA ALA A 205 -5.52 6.62 2.90
C ALA A 205 -6.32 6.48 4.20
N ASN A 206 -6.40 5.28 4.74
CA ASN A 206 -7.36 4.90 5.80
C ASN A 206 -6.69 4.61 7.15
N LEU A 207 -5.53 5.22 7.41
CA LEU A 207 -4.89 5.17 8.72
C LEU A 207 -5.64 6.05 9.74
N ALA A 208 -5.74 5.57 10.97
CA ALA A 208 -6.26 6.35 12.08
C ALA A 208 -5.33 7.54 12.35
N PRO A 209 -5.88 8.75 12.57
CA PRO A 209 -5.07 9.93 12.82
C PRO A 209 -4.29 9.76 14.12
N VAL A 210 -2.99 10.06 14.08
CA VAL A 210 -2.14 10.13 15.27
C VAL A 210 -2.28 11.53 15.87
N PRO A 211 -2.72 11.69 17.13
CA PRO A 211 -2.78 13.00 17.76
C PRO A 211 -1.40 13.66 17.78
N GLU A 212 -1.30 14.85 17.22
CA GLU A 212 -0.04 15.58 17.23
C GLU A 212 0.42 15.87 18.67
N PRO A 213 1.73 15.87 18.97
CA PRO A 213 2.25 16.25 20.28
C PRO A 213 1.76 17.63 20.75
N SER A 214 1.53 18.55 19.80
CA SER A 214 0.95 19.88 20.02
C SER A 214 -0.45 19.81 20.63
N THR A 215 -1.26 18.81 20.25
CA THR A 215 -2.63 18.62 20.76
C THR A 215 -2.60 18.34 22.27
N TYR A 216 -1.69 17.47 22.71
CA TYR A 216 -1.50 17.19 24.12
C TYR A 216 -0.94 18.41 24.87
N ALA A 217 0.01 19.12 24.27
CA ALA A 217 0.58 20.33 24.85
C ALA A 217 -0.47 21.43 25.03
N LEU A 218 -1.33 21.66 24.03
CA LEU A 218 -2.41 22.64 24.09
C LEU A 218 -3.48 22.23 25.09
N MET A 219 -3.84 20.95 25.15
CA MET A 219 -4.77 20.44 26.16
C MET A 219 -4.22 20.63 27.57
N ALA A 220 -2.95 20.29 27.80
CA ALA A 220 -2.28 20.52 29.08
C ALA A 220 -2.22 22.01 29.44
N ALA A 221 -1.84 22.87 28.48
CA ALA A 221 -1.81 24.32 28.67
C ALA A 221 -3.20 24.88 29.00
N GLY A 222 -4.25 24.41 28.33
CA GLY A 222 -5.64 24.78 28.61
C GLY A 222 -6.07 24.39 30.02
N LEU A 223 -5.77 23.16 30.45
CA LEU A 223 -6.08 22.69 31.80
C LEU A 223 -5.34 23.48 32.89
N LEU A 224 -4.05 23.80 32.66
CA LEU A 224 -3.28 24.65 33.57
C LEU A 224 -3.85 26.06 33.63
N GLY A 225 -4.29 26.63 32.50
CA GLY A 225 -4.97 27.92 32.44
C GLY A 225 -6.26 27.94 33.26
N ILE A 226 -7.10 26.91 33.12
CA ILE A 226 -8.35 26.76 33.90
C ILE A 226 -8.03 26.62 35.39
N GLY A 227 -7.04 25.79 35.75
CA GLY A 227 -6.62 25.62 37.14
C GLY A 227 -6.12 26.92 37.78
N PHE A 228 -5.35 27.72 37.03
CA PHE A 228 -4.88 29.03 37.48
C PHE A 228 -6.04 30.01 37.71
N MET A 229 -7.02 30.05 36.80
CA MET A 229 -8.21 30.90 36.93
C MET A 229 -9.09 30.49 38.13
N ALA A 230 -9.30 29.19 38.34
CA ALA A 230 -10.05 28.68 39.48
C ALA A 230 -9.40 29.06 40.81
N ARG A 231 -8.06 28.92 40.91
CA ARG A 231 -7.28 29.34 42.09
C ARG A 231 -7.45 30.83 42.38
N ARG A 232 -7.43 31.68 41.35
CA ARG A 232 -7.60 33.13 41.51
C ARG A 232 -8.98 33.51 42.05
N ARG A 233 -10.03 32.76 41.68
CA ARG A 233 -11.40 33.00 42.15
C ARG A 233 -11.54 32.69 43.64
N ASN A 234 -10.97 31.57 44.10
CA ASN A 234 -11.06 31.15 45.49
C ASN A 234 -10.25 32.02 46.46
N ALA A 235 -9.23 32.75 45.99
CA ALA A 235 -8.43 33.64 46.84
C ALA A 235 -9.10 35.00 47.11
N ARG A 236 -10.27 35.29 46.52
CA ARG A 236 -10.97 36.58 46.61
C ARG A 236 -12.34 36.50 47.31
N GLY A 237 -12.78 35.32 47.73
CA GLY A 237 -13.99 35.09 48.51
C GLY A 237 -13.62 34.59 49.89
#